data_AF-A0A170Q952-F1
#
_entry.id   AF-A0A170Q952-F1
#
_cell.length_a   1.000
_cell.length_b   1.000
_cell.length_c   1.000
_cell.angle_alpha   90.00
_cell.angle_beta   90.00
_cell.angle_gamma   90.00
#
_symmetry.space_group_name_H-M   'P 1'
#
loop_
_entity.id
_entity.type
_entity.pdbx_description
1 polymer ?
#
loop_
_entity_poly.entity_id
_entity_poly.type
_entity_poly.pdbx_seq_one_letter_code
_entity_poly.pdbx_strand_id
1 'polypeptide(L)'
;MRFVNAFGPYFDAGDLLFQVVTRSRLDQGVRTPWQPNRLTLKVFANELIETLDDSVDIELLTEKYLRGESTDAQPMTSAGQTVARLLEGVSPEEATGLYLTLPEEFREAMDQVSPSRYLDDIKAKLLVLHDRDDGLVPSAESRRLAAAMADRSGVRYTELLSFDHVRPTSGSGAWLLIKEGFKLYRHMYGVMRAGT
;
A
#
# COMPACT_ATOMS: atom_id res chain seq x y z
N MET A 1 -15.48 18.32 -19.13
CA MET A 1 -15.50 16.85 -18.88
C MET A 1 -14.50 16.56 -17.77
N ARG A 2 -14.91 15.89 -16.69
CA ARG A 2 -14.02 15.55 -15.57
C ARG A 2 -13.78 14.04 -15.58
N PHE A 3 -12.52 13.63 -15.52
CA PHE A 3 -12.13 12.22 -15.43
C PHE A 3 -10.95 12.10 -14.46
N VAL A 4 -10.82 10.93 -13.85
CA VAL A 4 -9.68 10.50 -13.04
C VAL A 4 -9.08 9.29 -13.73
N ASN A 5 -7.77 9.31 -13.93
CA ASN A 5 -7.02 8.14 -14.37
C ASN A 5 -6.19 7.63 -13.20
N ALA A 6 -6.45 6.40 -12.77
CA ALA A 6 -5.80 5.75 -11.65
C ALA A 6 -4.88 4.63 -12.17
N PHE A 7 -3.61 4.70 -11.78
CA PHE A 7 -2.60 3.71 -12.13
C PHE A 7 -2.29 2.88 -10.90
N GLY A 8 -2.49 1.56 -10.98
CA GLY A 8 -2.25 0.64 -9.87
C GLY A 8 -2.95 1.01 -8.54
N PRO A 9 -4.20 1.51 -8.52
CA PRO A 9 -4.83 1.89 -7.25
C PRO A 9 -5.10 0.67 -6.36
N TYR A 10 -5.06 0.89 -5.05
CA TYR A 10 -5.66 -0.01 -4.07
C TYR A 10 -7.14 0.36 -3.83
N PHE A 11 -7.92 -0.54 -3.23
CA PHE A 11 -9.33 -0.31 -2.92
C PHE A 11 -9.52 0.00 -1.44
N ASP A 12 -8.83 -0.73 -0.57
CA ASP A 12 -8.92 -0.59 0.88
C ASP A 12 -7.53 -0.71 1.51
N ALA A 13 -7.14 0.30 2.29
CA ALA A 13 -5.80 0.37 2.86
C ALA A 13 -5.61 -0.69 3.95
N GLY A 14 -6.65 -0.96 4.74
CA GLY A 14 -6.63 -2.00 5.77
C GLY A 14 -6.40 -3.35 5.13
N ASP A 15 -7.21 -3.71 4.12
CA ASP A 15 -7.01 -4.96 3.40
C ASP A 15 -5.65 -5.05 2.71
N LEU A 16 -5.11 -3.94 2.18
CA LEU A 16 -3.77 -3.92 1.61
C LEU A 16 -2.71 -4.20 2.68
N LEU A 17 -2.82 -3.61 3.88
CA LEU A 17 -1.96 -3.94 5.01
C LEU A 17 -2.03 -5.43 5.34
N PHE A 18 -3.23 -5.99 5.45
CA PHE A 18 -3.43 -7.42 5.69
C PHE A 18 -2.77 -8.28 4.62
N GLN A 19 -2.87 -7.89 3.34
CA GLN A 19 -2.22 -8.61 2.25
C GLN A 19 -0.68 -8.59 2.38
N VAL A 20 -0.12 -7.46 2.80
CA VAL A 20 1.33 -7.30 3.00
C VAL A 20 1.82 -8.12 4.19
N VAL A 21 1.20 -7.99 5.36
CA VAL A 21 1.64 -8.68 6.59
C VAL A 21 1.40 -10.19 6.52
N THR A 22 0.43 -10.65 5.72
CA THR A 22 0.18 -12.09 5.54
C THR A 22 0.93 -12.71 4.37
N ARG A 23 1.70 -11.92 3.60
CA ARG A 23 2.41 -12.37 2.38
C ARG A 23 1.47 -13.12 1.44
N SER A 24 0.28 -12.55 1.26
CA SER A 24 -0.76 -13.16 0.45
C SER A 24 -1.68 -12.10 -0.15
N ARG A 25 -2.21 -12.36 -1.33
CA ARG A 25 -3.19 -11.48 -1.98
C ARG A 25 -4.58 -12.10 -1.89
N LEU A 26 -5.59 -11.25 -1.77
CA LEU A 26 -6.99 -11.62 -1.73
C LEU A 26 -7.66 -11.23 -3.05
N ASP A 27 -8.20 -12.21 -3.76
CA ASP A 27 -8.96 -11.97 -4.99
C ASP A 27 -10.24 -12.79 -4.98
N GLN A 28 -11.40 -12.13 -5.07
CA GLN A 28 -12.71 -12.77 -5.04
C GLN A 28 -12.92 -13.75 -3.88
N GLY A 29 -12.39 -13.41 -2.69
CA GLY A 29 -12.46 -14.26 -1.49
C GLY A 29 -11.42 -15.39 -1.44
N VAL A 30 -10.61 -15.56 -2.48
CA VAL A 30 -9.54 -16.55 -2.53
C VAL A 30 -8.21 -15.90 -2.14
N ARG A 31 -7.58 -16.44 -1.10
CA ARG A 31 -6.24 -16.02 -0.67
C ARG A 31 -5.18 -16.88 -1.37
N THR A 32 -4.21 -16.23 -2.00
CA THR A 32 -3.06 -16.91 -2.64
C THR A 32 -1.75 -16.31 -2.17
N PRO A 33 -0.67 -17.10 -2.09
CA PRO A 33 0.65 -16.57 -1.73
C PRO A 33 1.07 -15.43 -2.66
N TRP A 34 1.66 -14.39 -2.08
CA TRP A 34 2.18 -13.22 -2.78
C TRP A 34 3.43 -12.72 -2.05
N GLN A 35 4.44 -12.34 -2.80
CA GLN A 35 5.65 -11.74 -2.25
C GLN A 35 5.59 -10.23 -2.50
N PRO A 36 5.29 -9.41 -1.48
CA PRO A 36 5.31 -7.96 -1.65
C PRO A 36 6.70 -7.49 -2.06
N ASN A 37 6.74 -6.49 -2.94
CA ASN A 37 7.99 -5.84 -3.31
C ASN A 37 8.65 -5.20 -2.07
N ARG A 38 9.98 -5.13 -2.08
CA ARG A 38 10.76 -4.48 -1.02
C ARG A 38 10.32 -3.05 -0.73
N LEU A 39 9.90 -2.30 -1.75
CA LEU A 39 9.39 -0.94 -1.56
C LEU A 39 8.10 -0.94 -0.75
N THR A 40 7.15 -1.81 -1.08
CA THR A 40 5.91 -1.99 -0.30
C THR A 40 6.23 -2.31 1.15
N LEU A 41 7.13 -3.28 1.40
CA LEU A 41 7.54 -3.63 2.76
C LEU A 41 8.13 -2.45 3.53
N LYS A 42 8.94 -1.60 2.87
CA LYS A 42 9.51 -0.41 3.51
C LYS A 42 8.46 0.65 3.83
N VAL A 43 7.50 0.89 2.93
CA VAL A 43 6.41 1.84 3.19
C VAL A 43 5.60 1.38 4.40
N PHE A 44 5.18 0.11 4.42
CA PHE A 44 4.42 -0.42 5.56
C PHE A 44 5.23 -0.47 6.86
N ALA A 45 6.54 -0.72 6.78
CA ALA A 45 7.41 -0.60 7.94
C ALA A 45 7.45 0.83 8.48
N ASN A 46 7.55 1.84 7.61
CA ASN A 46 7.53 3.24 8.04
C ASN A 46 6.21 3.58 8.76
N GLU A 47 5.07 3.28 8.14
CA GLU A 47 3.75 3.57 8.71
C GLU A 47 3.53 2.88 10.07
N LEU A 48 3.95 1.62 10.22
CA LEU A 48 3.79 0.89 11.49
C LEU A 48 4.78 1.35 12.57
N ILE A 49 5.99 1.77 12.21
CA ILE A 49 6.97 2.30 13.17
C ILE A 49 6.53 3.66 13.70
N GLU A 50 5.90 4.49 12.86
CA GLU A 50 5.35 5.80 13.26
C GLU A 50 4.24 5.69 14.32
N THR A 51 3.66 4.50 14.55
CA THR A 51 2.68 4.28 15.62
C THR A 51 3.30 4.09 17.01
N LEU A 52 4.64 4.00 17.10
CA LEU A 52 5.35 3.73 18.34
C LEU A 52 5.75 5.03 19.05
N ASP A 53 5.75 5.00 20.38
CA ASP A 53 6.22 6.10 21.22
C ASP A 53 7.65 5.88 21.75
N ASP A 54 8.08 4.63 21.88
CA ASP A 54 9.37 4.30 22.49
C ASP A 54 10.52 4.47 21.49
N SER A 55 11.43 5.40 21.78
CA SER A 55 12.55 5.74 20.89
C SER A 55 13.53 4.60 20.63
N VAL A 56 13.66 3.64 21.56
CA VAL A 56 14.57 2.49 21.41
C VAL A 56 13.96 1.50 20.42
N ASP A 57 12.67 1.21 20.55
CA ASP A 57 11.95 0.35 19.61
C ASP A 57 11.87 0.97 18.21
N ILE A 58 11.65 2.30 18.12
CA ILE A 58 11.63 3.03 16.84
C ILE A 58 12.98 2.90 16.12
N GLU A 59 14.10 3.17 16.79
CA GLU A 59 15.42 3.11 16.16
C GLU A 59 15.75 1.68 15.75
N LEU A 60 15.51 0.70 16.64
CA LEU A 60 15.74 -0.72 16.37
C LEU A 60 15.02 -1.20 15.11
N LEU A 61 13.72 -0.89 15.01
CA LEU A 61 12.89 -1.32 13.88
C LEU A 61 13.22 -0.56 12.60
N THR A 62 13.61 0.72 12.73
CA THR A 62 14.10 1.53 11.60
C THR A 62 15.38 0.95 11.01
N GLU A 63 16.36 0.61 11.85
CA GLU A 63 17.61 -0.03 11.43
C GLU A 63 17.33 -1.35 10.71
N LYS A 64 16.52 -2.22 11.33
CA LYS A 64 16.21 -3.56 10.79
C LYS A 64 15.44 -3.50 9.47
N TYR A 65 14.33 -2.76 9.42
CA TYR A 65 13.36 -2.85 8.31
C TYR A 65 13.49 -1.75 7.25
N LEU A 66 13.97 -0.56 7.62
CA LEU A 66 14.11 0.56 6.68
C LEU A 66 15.54 0.67 6.13
N ARG A 67 16.55 0.54 7.01
CA ARG A 67 17.98 0.60 6.63
C ARG A 67 18.53 -0.76 6.18
N GLY A 68 17.93 -1.86 6.64
CA GLY A 68 18.30 -3.22 6.26
C GLY A 68 19.53 -3.72 7.00
N GLU A 69 19.75 -3.22 8.21
CA GLU A 69 20.84 -3.62 9.09
C GLU A 69 20.49 -4.93 9.81
N SER A 70 21.50 -5.77 10.05
CA SER A 70 21.32 -7.03 10.75
C SER A 70 21.48 -6.80 12.25
N THR A 71 20.41 -7.04 13.01
CA THR A 71 20.42 -6.96 14.47
C THR A 71 19.58 -8.08 15.07
N ASP A 72 20.09 -8.69 16.14
CA ASP A 72 19.39 -9.73 16.92
C ASP A 72 18.58 -9.12 18.07
N ALA A 73 18.70 -7.82 18.30
CA ALA A 73 17.95 -7.12 19.34
C ALA A 73 16.44 -7.17 19.05
N GLN A 74 15.67 -7.23 20.13
CA GLN A 74 14.22 -7.37 20.10
C GLN A 74 13.57 -6.14 20.73
N PRO A 75 12.38 -5.73 20.26
CA PRO A 75 11.67 -4.61 20.86
C PRO A 75 11.34 -4.87 22.34
N MET A 76 11.49 -3.82 23.14
CA MET A 76 11.31 -3.84 24.58
C MET A 76 9.84 -3.71 24.98
N THR A 77 9.05 -2.97 24.19
CA THR A 77 7.63 -2.73 24.47
C THR A 77 6.73 -3.74 23.76
N SER A 78 5.52 -3.93 24.28
CA SER A 78 4.50 -4.76 23.62
C SER A 78 4.09 -4.18 22.26
N ALA A 79 4.02 -2.85 22.12
CA ALA A 79 3.70 -2.20 20.86
C ALA A 79 4.80 -2.45 19.81
N GLY A 80 6.07 -2.29 20.21
CA GLY A 80 7.21 -2.62 19.34
C GLY A 80 7.23 -4.08 18.93
N GLN A 81 6.89 -5.01 19.83
CA GLN A 81 6.77 -6.43 19.53
C GLN A 81 5.66 -6.73 18.53
N THR A 82 4.48 -6.10 18.69
CA THR A 82 3.38 -6.20 17.71
C THR A 82 3.82 -5.73 16.32
N VAL A 83 4.46 -4.56 16.24
CA VAL A 83 4.95 -4.02 14.97
C VAL A 83 6.00 -4.93 14.34
N ALA A 84 6.98 -5.39 15.11
CA ALA A 84 7.99 -6.33 14.63
C ALA A 84 7.35 -7.61 14.07
N ARG A 85 6.37 -8.17 14.79
CA ARG A 85 5.67 -9.39 14.40
C ARG A 85 4.92 -9.21 13.08
N LEU A 86 4.18 -8.12 12.92
CA LEU A 86 3.50 -7.78 11.65
C LEU A 86 4.49 -7.66 10.48
N LEU A 87 5.67 -7.07 10.71
CA LEU A 87 6.69 -6.87 9.67
C LEU A 87 7.43 -8.15 9.26
N GLU A 88 7.60 -9.11 10.18
CA GLU A 88 8.14 -10.44 9.87
C GLU A 88 7.22 -11.25 8.97
N GLY A 89 5.92 -11.03 9.10
CA GLY A 89 4.87 -11.71 8.38
C GLY A 89 4.22 -12.80 9.23
N VAL A 90 2.89 -12.85 9.18
CA VAL A 90 2.05 -13.61 10.11
C VAL A 90 0.93 -14.35 9.38
N SER A 91 0.27 -15.30 10.07
CA SER A 91 -0.92 -15.93 9.51
C SER A 91 -2.08 -14.93 9.44
N PRO A 92 -3.11 -15.17 8.59
CA PRO A 92 -4.30 -14.33 8.55
C PRO A 92 -5.00 -14.19 9.92
N GLU A 93 -5.06 -15.27 10.69
CA GLU A 93 -5.69 -15.30 12.01
C GLU A 93 -4.90 -14.45 13.01
N GLU A 94 -3.57 -14.57 13.00
CA GLU A 94 -2.68 -13.78 13.85
C GLU A 94 -2.70 -12.30 13.47
N ALA A 95 -2.73 -11.98 12.17
CA ALA A 95 -2.80 -10.61 11.66
C ALA A 95 -4.00 -9.85 12.24
N THR A 96 -5.17 -10.50 12.31
CA THR A 96 -6.38 -9.85 12.85
C THR A 96 -6.21 -9.51 14.32
N GLY A 97 -5.66 -10.43 15.12
CA GLY A 97 -5.41 -10.19 16.54
C GLY A 97 -4.43 -9.03 16.75
N LEU A 98 -3.31 -9.03 16.04
CA LEU A 98 -2.28 -7.99 16.14
C LEU A 98 -2.78 -6.63 15.65
N TYR A 99 -3.51 -6.58 14.53
CA TYR A 99 -4.07 -5.34 13.98
C TYR A 99 -5.00 -4.65 14.99
N LEU A 100 -5.80 -5.41 15.73
CA LEU A 100 -6.70 -4.85 16.75
C LEU A 100 -5.97 -4.24 17.96
N THR A 101 -4.68 -4.54 18.14
CA THR A 101 -3.85 -3.95 19.20
C THR A 101 -3.13 -2.67 18.76
N LEU A 102 -3.16 -2.34 17.46
CA LEU A 102 -2.62 -1.06 16.97
C LEU A 102 -3.48 0.10 17.47
N PRO A 103 -2.89 1.32 17.61
CA PRO A 103 -3.62 2.50 18.05
C PRO A 103 -4.91 2.73 17.24
N GLU A 104 -5.95 3.21 17.92
CA GLU A 104 -7.24 3.51 17.28
C GLU A 104 -7.07 4.55 16.18
N GLU A 105 -6.26 5.57 16.43
CA GLU A 105 -5.95 6.65 15.50
C GLU A 105 -5.33 6.11 14.19
N PHE A 106 -4.45 5.11 14.29
CA PHE A 106 -3.87 4.46 13.12
C PHE A 106 -4.94 3.69 12.33
N ARG A 107 -5.79 2.91 13.01
CA ARG A 107 -6.85 2.13 12.35
C ARG A 107 -7.88 3.05 11.69
N GLU A 108 -8.20 4.18 12.31
CA GLU A 108 -9.05 5.22 11.73
C GLU A 108 -8.39 5.89 10.53
N ALA A 109 -7.08 6.18 10.59
CA ALA A 109 -6.35 6.74 9.46
C ALA A 109 -6.38 5.80 8.25
N MET A 110 -6.22 4.49 8.46
CA MET A 110 -6.32 3.48 7.40
C MET A 110 -7.70 3.49 6.73
N ASP A 111 -8.79 3.59 7.50
CA ASP A 111 -10.15 3.71 6.97
C ASP A 111 -10.35 5.05 6.22
N GLN A 112 -9.83 6.15 6.75
CA GLN A 112 -9.91 7.48 6.14
C GLN A 112 -9.14 7.63 4.83
N VAL A 113 -8.09 6.84 4.59
CA VAL A 113 -7.33 6.87 3.32
C VAL A 113 -7.80 5.82 2.32
N SER A 114 -8.84 5.05 2.65
CA SER A 114 -9.35 3.97 1.80
C SER A 114 -10.33 4.50 0.73
N PRO A 115 -10.06 4.30 -0.57
CA PRO A 115 -10.99 4.69 -1.64
C PRO A 115 -12.39 4.09 -1.49
N SER A 116 -12.50 2.90 -0.90
CA SER A 116 -13.75 2.22 -0.55
C SER A 116 -14.72 3.10 0.25
N ARG A 117 -14.21 4.00 1.09
CA ARG A 117 -14.99 4.93 1.92
C ARG A 117 -15.64 6.07 1.13
N TYR A 118 -15.09 6.43 -0.04
CA TYR A 118 -15.48 7.63 -0.79
C TYR A 118 -16.07 7.32 -2.17
N LEU A 119 -16.47 6.07 -2.44
CA LEU A 119 -16.98 5.67 -3.74
C LEU A 119 -18.11 6.60 -4.22
N ASP A 120 -19.08 6.90 -3.35
CA ASP A 120 -20.20 7.81 -3.63
C ASP A 120 -19.79 9.24 -3.96
N ASP A 121 -18.64 9.70 -3.47
CA ASP A 121 -18.12 11.04 -3.74
C ASP A 121 -17.42 11.15 -5.09
N ILE A 122 -17.04 10.02 -5.70
CA ILE A 122 -16.43 9.99 -7.05
C ILE A 122 -17.50 10.30 -8.10
N LYS A 123 -17.56 11.56 -8.54
CA LYS A 123 -18.46 12.04 -9.62
C LYS A 123 -17.82 12.07 -11.02
N ALA A 124 -16.51 11.92 -11.11
CA ALA A 124 -15.77 11.91 -12.37
C ALA A 124 -15.80 10.52 -13.03
N LYS A 125 -15.59 10.46 -14.36
CA LYS A 125 -15.33 9.17 -15.03
C LYS A 125 -14.04 8.57 -14.48
N LEU A 126 -14.04 7.26 -14.20
CA LEU A 126 -12.90 6.57 -13.62
C LEU A 126 -12.26 5.64 -14.66
N LEU A 127 -11.01 5.92 -15.02
CA LEU A 127 -10.21 5.06 -15.87
C LEU A 127 -9.16 4.39 -14.97
N VAL A 128 -9.18 3.06 -14.87
CA VAL A 128 -8.26 2.28 -14.04
C VAL A 128 -7.37 1.45 -14.94
N LEU A 129 -6.07 1.57 -14.70
CA LEU A 129 -5.04 0.85 -15.43
C LEU A 129 -4.11 0.16 -14.42
N HIS A 130 -3.93 -1.15 -14.55
CA HIS A 130 -3.10 -1.92 -13.62
C HIS A 130 -2.30 -2.99 -14.37
N ASP A 131 -1.05 -3.19 -13.98
CA ASP A 131 -0.30 -4.41 -14.28
C ASP A 131 -0.88 -5.61 -13.52
N ARG A 132 -1.21 -6.70 -14.21
CA ARG A 132 -1.70 -7.94 -13.59
C ARG A 132 -0.73 -8.49 -12.55
N ASP A 133 0.57 -8.38 -12.85
CA ASP A 133 1.63 -9.00 -12.07
C ASP A 133 2.39 -7.95 -11.23
N ASP A 134 1.72 -6.84 -10.87
CA ASP A 134 2.29 -5.81 -10.01
C ASP A 134 2.73 -6.40 -8.66
N GLY A 135 4.00 -6.19 -8.34
CA GLY A 135 4.59 -6.61 -7.06
C GLY A 135 4.37 -5.59 -5.94
N LEU A 136 3.93 -4.36 -6.25
CA LEU A 136 3.75 -3.28 -5.28
C LEU A 136 2.37 -3.34 -4.63
N VAL A 137 1.32 -3.44 -5.45
CA VAL A 137 -0.09 -3.52 -5.05
C VAL A 137 -0.75 -4.64 -5.85
N PRO A 138 -1.46 -5.61 -5.24
CA PRO A 138 -2.14 -6.65 -6.01
C PRO A 138 -3.22 -6.07 -6.94
N SER A 139 -3.25 -6.51 -8.20
CA SER A 139 -4.24 -6.03 -9.17
C SER A 139 -5.70 -6.32 -8.79
N ALA A 140 -5.90 -7.30 -7.90
CA ALA A 140 -7.18 -7.60 -7.26
C ALA A 140 -7.82 -6.38 -6.59
N GLU A 141 -7.03 -5.47 -6.03
CA GLU A 141 -7.54 -4.23 -5.45
C GLU A 141 -8.18 -3.32 -6.51
N SER A 142 -7.55 -3.18 -7.68
CA SER A 142 -8.15 -2.45 -8.80
C SER A 142 -9.39 -3.13 -9.38
N ARG A 143 -9.41 -4.48 -9.40
CA ARG A 143 -10.61 -5.24 -9.76
C ARG A 143 -11.76 -4.94 -8.80
N ARG A 144 -11.49 -4.91 -7.48
CA ARG A 144 -12.46 -4.56 -6.44
C ARG A 144 -12.99 -3.14 -6.62
N LEU A 145 -12.11 -2.16 -6.84
CA LEU A 145 -12.51 -0.77 -7.10
C LEU A 145 -13.41 -0.65 -8.33
N ALA A 146 -13.02 -1.30 -9.44
CA ALA A 146 -13.81 -1.29 -10.67
C ALA A 146 -15.17 -1.98 -10.48
N ALA A 147 -15.21 -3.11 -9.79
CA ALA A 147 -16.43 -3.86 -9.50
C ALA A 147 -17.39 -3.06 -8.60
N ALA A 148 -16.88 -2.39 -7.56
CA ALA A 148 -17.68 -1.56 -6.66
C ALA A 148 -18.32 -0.33 -7.34
N MET A 149 -17.82 0.03 -8.52
CA MET A 149 -18.30 1.17 -9.31
C MET A 149 -18.99 0.73 -10.61
N ALA A 150 -19.22 -0.57 -10.83
CA ALA A 150 -19.67 -1.13 -12.10
C ALA A 150 -21.04 -0.59 -12.56
N ASP A 151 -21.92 -0.26 -11.62
CA ASP A 151 -23.25 0.30 -11.92
C ASP A 151 -23.20 1.77 -12.37
N ARG A 152 -22.03 2.41 -12.33
CA ARG A 152 -21.84 3.80 -12.76
C ARG A 152 -21.39 3.90 -14.20
N SER A 153 -22.02 4.78 -14.95
CA SER A 153 -21.56 5.12 -16.30
C SER A 153 -20.16 5.76 -16.25
N GLY A 154 -19.22 5.25 -17.05
CA GLY A 154 -17.91 5.89 -17.23
C GLY A 154 -16.79 5.31 -16.36
N VAL A 155 -16.94 4.09 -15.85
CA VAL A 155 -15.82 3.29 -15.34
C VAL A 155 -15.23 2.47 -16.48
N ARG A 156 -13.91 2.52 -16.64
CA ARG A 156 -13.17 1.64 -17.55
C ARG A 156 -11.99 1.06 -16.80
N TYR A 157 -11.97 -0.26 -16.67
CA TYR A 157 -10.83 -0.99 -16.14
C TYR A 157 -10.05 -1.64 -17.27
N THR A 158 -8.72 -1.58 -17.20
CA THR A 158 -7.82 -2.22 -18.14
C THR A 158 -6.68 -2.85 -17.34
N GLU A 159 -6.59 -4.17 -17.42
CA GLU A 159 -5.46 -4.92 -16.87
C GLU A 159 -4.51 -5.29 -18.00
N LEU A 160 -3.22 -5.03 -17.82
CA LEU A 160 -2.19 -5.42 -18.77
C LEU A 160 -1.42 -6.62 -18.23
N LEU A 161 -0.93 -7.47 -19.12
CA LEU A 161 -0.08 -8.61 -18.74
C LEU A 161 1.30 -8.17 -18.20
N SER A 162 1.76 -6.95 -18.52
CA SER A 162 2.97 -6.35 -17.96
C SER A 162 3.05 -4.85 -18.26
N PHE A 163 3.49 -4.05 -17.29
CA PHE A 163 3.99 -2.68 -17.42
C PHE A 163 5.53 -2.63 -17.31
N ASP A 164 6.27 -3.45 -18.07
CA ASP A 164 7.74 -3.34 -18.08
C ASP A 164 8.28 -2.07 -18.78
N HIS A 165 7.42 -1.15 -19.20
CA HIS A 165 7.80 0.09 -19.91
C HIS A 165 7.91 1.37 -19.05
N VAL A 166 7.89 1.25 -17.71
CA VAL A 166 8.39 2.32 -16.82
C VAL A 166 9.32 1.75 -15.73
N ARG A 167 9.97 0.63 -16.02
CA ARG A 167 11.17 0.24 -15.29
C ARG A 167 12.36 0.67 -16.16
N PRO A 168 13.20 1.62 -15.72
CA PRO A 168 14.55 1.67 -16.25
C PRO A 168 15.19 0.33 -15.90
N THR A 169 15.21 -0.60 -16.85
CA THR A 169 16.07 -1.76 -16.74
C THR A 169 17.50 -1.24 -16.70
N SER A 170 18.23 -1.72 -15.69
CA SER A 170 19.65 -1.49 -15.42
C SER A 170 20.06 -0.13 -14.80
N GLY A 171 20.46 -0.19 -13.52
CA GLY A 171 21.69 0.46 -13.06
C GLY A 171 21.62 1.85 -12.39
N SER A 172 20.46 2.41 -12.08
CA SER A 172 20.40 3.76 -11.47
C SER A 172 19.80 3.76 -10.05
N GLY A 173 20.58 4.29 -9.10
CA GLY A 173 20.37 4.15 -7.65
C GLY A 173 19.07 4.75 -7.11
N ALA A 174 18.71 4.34 -5.89
CA ALA A 174 17.49 4.70 -5.15
C ALA A 174 17.13 6.20 -5.16
N TRP A 175 18.14 7.07 -5.30
CA TRP A 175 17.98 8.52 -5.47
C TRP A 175 17.17 8.92 -6.71
N LEU A 176 17.30 8.19 -7.82
CA LEU A 176 16.53 8.46 -9.03
C LEU A 176 15.07 8.07 -8.85
N LEU A 177 14.78 6.96 -8.16
CA LEU A 177 13.41 6.54 -7.84
C LEU A 177 12.70 7.52 -6.91
N ILE A 178 13.39 8.07 -5.89
CA ILE A 178 12.86 9.13 -5.03
C ILE A 178 12.58 10.40 -5.86
N LYS A 179 13.47 10.74 -6.79
CA LYS A 179 13.29 11.89 -7.70
C LYS A 179 12.11 11.69 -8.65
N GLU A 180 11.92 10.48 -9.19
CA GLU A 180 10.76 10.14 -10.03
C GLU A 180 9.45 10.11 -9.22
N GLY A 181 9.48 9.60 -7.98
CA GLY A 181 8.34 9.67 -7.05
C GLY A 181 7.95 11.11 -6.69
N PHE A 182 8.94 11.98 -6.44
CA PHE A 182 8.71 13.40 -6.20
C PHE A 182 8.21 14.14 -7.45
N LYS A 183 8.66 13.74 -8.65
CA LYS A 183 8.13 14.26 -9.93
C LYS A 183 6.69 13.82 -10.15
N LEU A 184 6.35 12.56 -9.87
CA LEU A 184 4.98 12.04 -9.95
C LEU A 184 4.07 12.78 -8.95
N TYR A 185 4.51 12.93 -7.70
CA TYR A 185 3.83 13.72 -6.69
C TYR A 185 3.59 15.17 -7.14
N ARG A 186 4.62 15.87 -7.66
CA ARG A 186 4.46 17.23 -8.23
C ARG A 186 3.55 17.27 -9.45
N HIS A 187 3.59 16.25 -10.29
CA HIS A 187 2.74 16.13 -11.47
C HIS A 187 1.28 15.99 -11.05
N MET A 188 1.00 15.11 -10.09
CA MET A 188 -0.34 14.94 -9.49
C MET A 188 -0.80 16.23 -8.80
N TYR A 189 0.07 16.89 -8.03
CA TYR A 189 -0.21 18.18 -7.39
C TYR A 189 -0.52 19.28 -8.43
N GLY A 190 0.19 19.31 -9.56
CA GLY A 190 -0.07 20.21 -10.68
C GLY A 190 -1.40 19.95 -11.39
N VAL A 191 -1.76 18.69 -11.59
CA VAL A 191 -3.07 18.29 -12.16
C VAL A 191 -4.22 18.71 -11.25
N MET A 192 -4.06 18.56 -9.93
CA MET A 192 -5.05 19.02 -8.94
C MET A 192 -5.20 20.55 -8.91
N ARG A 193 -4.12 21.32 -9.14
CA ARG A 193 -4.14 22.79 -9.20
C ARG A 193 -4.59 23.39 -10.52
N ALA A 194 -4.57 22.62 -11.61
CA ALA A 194 -5.03 23.05 -12.94
C ALA A 194 -6.54 22.80 -13.14
N GLY A 195 -7.18 22.06 -12.24
CA GLY A 195 -8.62 21.78 -12.23
C GLY A 195 -9.46 22.76 -11.39
N THR A 196 -8.83 23.76 -10.78
CA THR A 196 -9.44 24.94 -10.14
C THR A 196 -9.25 26.17 -11.02
#